data_AF-A0A7G1KNJ8-F1
#
_entry.id   AF-A0A7G1KNJ8-F1
#
_cell.length_a   1.000
_cell.length_b   1.000
_cell.length_c   1.000
_cell.angle_alpha   90.00
_cell.angle_beta   90.00
_cell.angle_gamma   90.00
#
_symmetry.space_group_name_H-M   'P 1'
#
loop_
_entity.id
_entity.type
_entity.pdbx_description
1 polymer ?
#
loop_
_entity_poly.entity_id
_entity_poly.type
_entity_poly.pdbx_seq_one_letter_code
_entity_poly.pdbx_strand_id
1 'polypeptide(L)' 'MSASVIPLLPRSGFTVRRVGERWELVNSRHYGRTAVLHSWPRDQHTEAFAHCYRLNGRSVEELLAAFR' A
#
# COMPACT_ATOMS: atom_id res chain seq x y z
N MET A 1 16.33 8.26 -10.62
CA MET A 1 15.41 8.56 -9.51
C MET A 1 15.00 7.25 -8.86
N SER A 2 15.62 6.91 -7.74
CA SER A 2 15.32 5.68 -6.99
C SER A 2 14.05 5.91 -6.18
N ALA A 3 12.94 5.29 -6.60
CA ALA A 3 11.72 5.28 -5.80
C ALA A 3 12.00 4.49 -4.52
N SER A 4 12.11 5.17 -3.39
CA SER A 4 12.23 4.53 -2.08
C SER A 4 10.89 3.87 -1.75
N VAL A 5 10.75 2.61 -2.16
CA VAL A 5 9.65 1.76 -1.73
C VAL A 5 9.87 1.50 -0.25
N ILE A 6 9.06 2.10 0.61
CA ILE A 6 8.96 1.71 2.02
C ILE A 6 7.99 0.54 2.03
N PRO A 7 8.44 -0.71 2.16
CA PRO A 7 7.53 -1.85 2.12
C PRO A 7 6.83 -1.93 3.48
N LEU A 8 5.72 -1.22 3.62
CA LEU A 8 4.80 -1.41 4.72
C LEU A 8 3.89 -2.61 4.37
N LEU A 9 4.42 -3.83 4.60
CA LEU A 9 3.72 -5.14 4.75
C LEU A 9 3.07 -5.74 3.47
N PRO A 10 2.62 -7.03 3.46
CA PRO A 10 3.26 -8.31 3.79
C PRO A 10 3.72 -9.08 2.50
N ARG A 11 4.48 -10.19 2.65
CA ARG A 11 5.07 -10.97 1.52
C ARG A 11 4.06 -11.68 0.58
N SER A 12 2.79 -11.71 0.92
CA SER A 12 1.71 -12.33 0.15
C SER A 12 0.45 -11.48 0.27
N GLY A 13 0.29 -10.50 -0.62
CA GLY A 13 -0.78 -9.52 -0.47
C GLY A 13 -0.76 -8.34 -1.44
N PHE A 14 -1.69 -7.42 -1.23
CA PHE A 14 -1.65 -6.09 -1.80
C PHE A 14 -0.62 -5.24 -1.04
N THR A 15 0.01 -4.31 -1.75
CA THR A 15 1.01 -3.41 -1.18
C THR A 15 0.77 -1.99 -1.67
N VAL A 16 1.06 -1.00 -0.83
CA VAL A 16 1.10 0.41 -1.23
C VAL A 16 2.54 0.83 -1.46
N ARG A 17 2.81 1.52 -2.56
CA ARG A 17 4.10 2.20 -2.80
C ARG A 17 3.90 3.69 -3.04
N ARG A 18 4.90 4.50 -2.71
CA ARG A 18 4.94 5.92 -3.12
C ARG A 18 5.67 6.05 -4.46
N VAL A 19 5.06 6.77 -5.40
CA VAL A 19 5.67 7.14 -6.68
C VAL A 19 5.46 8.63 -6.89
N GLY A 20 6.52 9.42 -6.72
CA GLY A 20 6.41 10.89 -6.74
C GLY A 20 5.44 11.40 -5.67
N GLU A 21 4.43 12.14 -6.10
CA GLU A 21 3.39 12.73 -5.25
C GLU A 21 2.07 11.91 -5.21
N ARG A 22 2.15 10.61 -5.47
CA ARG A 22 1.01 9.69 -5.31
C ARG A 22 1.37 8.40 -4.60
N TRP A 23 0.36 7.80 -3.98
CA TRP A 23 0.37 6.44 -3.48
C TRP A 23 -0.29 5.52 -4.49
N GLU A 24 0.28 4.34 -4.70
CA GLU A 24 -0.25 3.33 -5.62
C GLU A 24 -0.45 2.01 -4.89
N LEU A 25 -1.66 1.45 -5.00
CA LEU A 25 -1.98 0.08 -4.60
C LEU A 25 -1.62 -0.86 -5.75
N VAL A 26 -0.77 -1.85 -5.47
CA VAL A 26 -0.34 -2.87 -6.43
C VAL A 26 -0.46 -4.26 -5.83
N ASN A 27 -0.66 -5.28 -6.65
CA ASN A 27 -0.52 -6.69 -6.25
C ASN A 27 0.59 -7.33 -7.09
N SER A 28 1.78 -7.40 -6.52
CA SER A 28 2.98 -7.81 -7.24
C SER A 28 2.99 -9.26 -7.69
N ARG A 29 2.14 -10.12 -7.11
CA ARG A 29 2.13 -11.57 -7.38
C ARG A 29 1.15 -11.96 -8.50
N HIS A 30 -0.06 -11.43 -8.48
CA HIS A 30 -1.11 -11.84 -9.43
C HIS A 30 -1.11 -10.98 -10.69
N TYR A 31 -0.89 -9.66 -10.57
CA TYR A 31 -0.91 -8.72 -11.70
C TYR A 31 0.48 -8.13 -12.04
N GLY A 32 1.51 -8.45 -11.25
CA GLY A 32 2.84 -7.86 -11.38
C GLY A 32 2.96 -6.47 -10.76
N ARG A 33 4.20 -5.98 -10.58
CA ARG A 33 4.49 -4.68 -9.93
C ARG A 33 4.11 -3.46 -10.78
N THR A 34 3.72 -3.65 -12.04
CA THR A 34 3.37 -2.57 -12.98
C THR A 34 1.87 -2.28 -13.01
N ALA A 35 1.04 -3.22 -12.59
CA ALA A 35 -0.40 -3.04 -12.50
C ALA A 35 -0.77 -2.21 -11.27
N VAL A 36 -1.20 -0.98 -11.50
CA VAL A 36 -1.75 -0.09 -10.47
C VAL A 36 -3.25 -0.32 -10.40
N LEU A 37 -3.71 -0.81 -9.25
CA LEU A 37 -5.12 -1.10 -9.01
C LEU A 37 -5.88 0.12 -8.51
N HIS A 38 -5.19 0.99 -7.78
CA HIS A 38 -5.74 2.27 -7.31
C HIS A 38 -4.60 3.25 -7.04
N SER A 39 -4.88 4.55 -7.14
CA SER A 39 -3.94 5.61 -6.76
C SER A 39 -4.59 6.69 -5.93
N TRP A 40 -3.81 7.30 -5.03
CA TRP A 40 -4.22 8.43 -4.21
C TRP A 40 -3.22 9.57 -4.30
N PRO A 41 -3.64 10.83 -4.16
CA PRO A 41 -2.74 11.96 -3.89
C PRO A 41 -1.90 11.73 -2.63
N ARG A 42 -0.75 12.43 -2.51
CA ARG A 42 0.22 12.22 -1.44
C ARG A 42 -0.33 12.41 -0.02
N ASP A 43 -1.21 13.38 0.16
CA ASP A 43 -1.84 13.70 1.44
C ASP A 43 -2.79 12.60 1.92
N GLN A 44 -3.40 11.85 1.01
CA GLN A 44 -4.30 10.71 1.27
C GLN A 44 -3.56 9.38 1.55
N HIS A 45 -2.47 9.46 2.31
CA HIS A 45 -1.70 8.29 2.70
C HIS A 45 -2.52 7.33 3.60
N THR A 46 -3.30 7.88 4.54
CA THR A 46 -4.13 7.11 5.48
C THR A 46 -5.12 6.22 4.74
N GLU A 47 -5.82 6.75 3.74
CA GLU A 47 -6.79 6.03 2.92
C GLU A 47 -6.12 4.93 2.10
N ALA A 48 -4.94 5.22 1.53
CA ALA A 48 -4.18 4.24 0.77
C ALA A 48 -3.80 3.02 1.64
N PHE A 49 -3.27 3.27 2.84
CA PHE A 49 -2.90 2.20 3.78
C PHE A 49 -4.13 1.46 4.31
N ALA A 50 -5.20 2.15 4.68
CA ALA A 50 -6.44 1.53 5.15
C ALA A 50 -7.06 0.61 4.08
N HIS A 51 -7.06 1.04 2.81
CA HIS A 51 -7.54 0.20 1.71
C HIS A 51 -6.67 -1.06 1.55
N CYS A 52 -5.35 -0.91 1.57
CA CYS A 52 -4.43 -2.04 1.50
C CYS A 52 -4.62 -3.04 2.64
N TYR A 53 -4.83 -2.57 3.87
CA TYR A 53 -5.09 -3.42 5.02
C TYR A 53 -6.38 -4.22 4.88
N ARG A 54 -7.48 -3.57 4.50
CA ARG A 54 -8.76 -4.24 4.25
C ARG A 54 -8.65 -5.34 3.19
N LEU A 55 -7.95 -5.07 2.08
CA LEU A 55 -7.74 -6.07 1.02
C LEU A 55 -6.85 -7.24 1.44
N ASN A 56 -5.99 -7.05 2.43
CA ASN A 56 -5.19 -8.11 3.02
C ASN A 56 -5.93 -8.85 4.15
N GLY A 57 -7.21 -8.57 4.37
CA GLY A 57 -8.02 -9.17 5.45
C GLY A 57 -7.58 -8.73 6.84
N ARG A 58 -6.81 -7.64 6.95
CA ARG A 58 -6.31 -7.09 8.21
C ARG A 58 -7.22 -5.99 8.71
N SER A 59 -7.46 -5.97 10.02
CA SER A 59 -8.34 -4.98 10.65
C SER A 59 -7.61 -3.66 10.91
N VAL A 60 -8.36 -2.57 11.13
CA VAL A 60 -7.79 -1.25 11.45
C VAL A 60 -7.09 -1.26 12.81
N GLU A 61 -7.51 -2.13 13.72
CA GLU A 61 -6.86 -2.36 15.01
C GLU A 61 -5.44 -2.93 14.83
N GLU A 62 -5.24 -3.83 13.88
CA GLU A 62 -3.91 -4.35 13.53
C GLU A 62 -3.03 -3.28 12.85
N LEU A 63 -3.62 -2.32 12.13
CA LEU A 63 -2.93 -1.16 11.58
C LEU A 63 -2.41 -0.27 12.70
N LEU A 64 -3.27 0.10 13.66
CA LEU A 64 -2.91 0.95 14.79
C LEU A 64 -1.86 0.28 15.69
N ALA A 65 -1.93 -1.05 15.87
CA ALA A 65 -0.94 -1.81 16.61
C ALA A 65 0.45 -1.82 15.94
N ALA A 66 0.53 -1.76 14.61
CA ALA A 66 1.79 -1.74 13.87
C ALA A 66 2.51 -0.37 13.88
N PHE A 67 1.80 0.70 14.25
CA PHE A 67 2.33 2.07 14.35
C PHE A 67 2.69 2.49 15.79
N ARG A 68 2.56 1.59 16.76
CA ARG A 68 2.94 1.81 18.16
C ARG A 68 4.32 1.21 18.43
#